data_AF-A0A7J6PBD6-F1
#
_entry.id   AF-A0A7J6PBD6-F1
#
_cell.length_a   1.000
_cell.length_b   1.000
_cell.length_c   1.000
_cell.angle_alpha   90.00
_cell.angle_beta   90.00
_cell.angle_gamma   90.00
#
_symmetry.space_group_name_H-M   'P 1'
#
loop_
_entity.id
_entity.type
_entity.pdbx_description
1 polymer ?
#
loop_
_entity_poly.entity_id
_entity_poly.type
_entity_poly.pdbx_seq_one_letter_code
_entity_poly.pdbx_strand_id
1 'polypeptide(L)'
;MSDEFRNAQSELNAKVEKMTDLIQTRLLKVGRKVAAQTVKCFDTNGDDYKAVERCQQDAAQPAMKLQQELQHDSQAVSNMIQSCVNACMPASGSNSELMSNPDTRKAIEAEFDRCAAKCVRDAMPKFDQLEKTSLASIDRVAKEDRLMRLHHVVYLRPCSSPQGIRRGQDRHQEDDPVGGGDHETETGKCGGKDVCITY
;
A
#
# COMPACT_ATOMS: atom_id res chain seq x y z
N MET A 1 18.52 12.50 27.84
CA MET A 1 18.40 11.73 26.57
C MET A 1 19.61 12.06 25.72
N SER A 2 20.56 11.14 25.70
CA SER A 2 21.84 11.27 25.02
C SER A 2 21.68 11.30 23.50
N ASP A 3 22.68 11.89 22.83
CA ASP A 3 22.75 11.90 21.37
C ASP A 3 22.84 10.49 20.80
N GLU A 4 23.38 9.52 21.56
CA GLU A 4 23.53 8.13 21.13
C GLU A 4 22.18 7.43 20.95
N PHE A 5 21.26 7.59 21.91
CA PHE A 5 19.92 7.02 21.81
C PHE A 5 19.13 7.71 20.68
N ARG A 6 19.21 9.05 20.58
CA ARG A 6 18.53 9.81 19.53
C ARG A 6 19.00 9.41 18.13
N ASN A 7 20.30 9.21 17.95
CA ASN A 7 20.87 8.75 16.68
C ASN A 7 20.39 7.35 16.32
N ALA A 8 20.44 6.41 17.28
CA ALA A 8 19.97 5.04 17.05
C ALA A 8 18.46 5.01 16.70
N GLN A 9 17.65 5.80 17.40
CA GLN A 9 16.22 5.91 17.11
C GLN A 9 15.94 6.56 15.75
N SER A 10 16.71 7.58 15.36
CA SER A 10 16.62 8.18 14.03
C SER A 10 16.97 7.20 12.92
N GLU A 11 18.02 6.40 13.10
CA GLU A 11 18.42 5.37 12.14
C GLU A 11 17.33 4.30 11.99
N LEU A 12 16.75 3.86 13.11
CA LEU A 12 15.64 2.93 13.11
C LEU A 12 14.42 3.47 12.35
N ASN A 13 14.02 4.72 12.62
CA ASN A 13 12.88 5.34 11.96
C ASN A 13 13.10 5.45 10.45
N ALA A 14 14.28 5.89 10.02
CA ALA A 14 14.63 5.96 8.59
C ALA A 14 14.56 4.57 7.92
N LYS A 15 14.97 3.52 8.64
CA LYS A 15 14.90 2.14 8.15
C LYS A 15 13.45 1.65 8.04
N VAL A 16 12.61 1.97 9.03
CA VAL A 16 11.17 1.66 8.99
C VAL A 16 10.51 2.34 7.80
N GLU A 17 10.73 3.64 7.61
CA GLU A 17 10.15 4.38 6.48
C GLU A 17 10.55 3.80 5.13
N LYS A 18 11.84 3.51 4.94
CA LYS A 18 12.35 2.88 3.72
C LYS A 18 11.72 1.50 3.49
N MET A 19 11.64 0.67 4.53
CA MET A 19 11.02 -0.65 4.45
C MET A 19 9.54 -0.54 4.08
N THR A 20 8.81 0.42 4.69
CA THR A 20 7.40 0.70 4.40
C THR A 20 7.21 1.09 2.93
N ASP A 21 8.03 1.99 2.39
CA ASP A 21 7.94 2.40 0.98
C ASP A 21 8.20 1.22 0.02
N LEU A 22 9.20 0.39 0.30
CA LEU A 22 9.50 -0.81 -0.47
C LEU A 22 8.36 -1.82 -0.44
N ILE A 23 7.79 -2.08 0.74
CA ILE A 23 6.65 -2.98 0.93
C ILE A 23 5.44 -2.46 0.16
N GLN A 24 5.09 -1.18 0.31
CA GLN A 24 3.95 -0.57 -0.39
C GLN A 24 4.11 -0.66 -1.91
N THR A 25 5.30 -0.30 -2.41
CA THR A 25 5.63 -0.41 -3.84
C THR A 25 5.50 -1.83 -4.36
N ARG A 26 5.91 -2.84 -3.57
CA ARG A 26 5.78 -4.25 -3.95
C ARG A 26 4.34 -4.75 -3.86
N LEU A 27 3.57 -4.30 -2.88
CA LEU A 27 2.14 -4.62 -2.73
C LEU A 27 1.31 -4.16 -3.94
N LEU A 28 1.72 -3.12 -4.67
CA LEU A 28 1.07 -2.74 -5.94
C LEU A 28 1.04 -3.87 -6.97
N LYS A 29 1.99 -4.81 -6.94
CA LYS A 29 1.95 -6.00 -7.81
C LYS A 29 0.85 -6.96 -7.40
N VAL A 30 0.69 -7.17 -6.09
CA VAL A 30 -0.38 -7.99 -5.52
C VAL A 30 -1.74 -7.35 -5.82
N GLY A 31 -1.89 -6.05 -5.60
CA GLY A 31 -3.11 -5.31 -5.91
C GLY A 31 -3.52 -5.43 -7.39
N ARG A 32 -2.57 -5.27 -8.31
CA ARG A 32 -2.81 -5.50 -9.76
C ARG A 32 -3.29 -6.92 -10.06
N LYS A 33 -2.71 -7.92 -9.41
CA LYS A 33 -3.09 -9.33 -9.59
C LYS A 33 -4.50 -9.59 -9.08
N VAL A 34 -4.82 -9.15 -7.85
CA VAL A 34 -6.15 -9.30 -7.27
C VAL A 34 -7.19 -8.64 -8.18
N ALA A 35 -6.97 -7.39 -8.60
CA ALA A 35 -7.88 -6.68 -9.49
C ALA A 35 -8.11 -7.43 -10.82
N ALA A 36 -7.05 -7.97 -11.42
CA ALA A 36 -7.18 -8.74 -12.65
C ALA A 36 -7.94 -10.06 -12.45
N GLN A 37 -7.74 -10.76 -11.33
CA GLN A 37 -8.51 -11.95 -11.00
C GLN A 37 -9.98 -11.63 -10.71
N THR A 38 -10.26 -10.50 -10.04
CA THR A 38 -11.62 -10.00 -9.82
C THR A 38 -12.35 -9.77 -11.14
N VAL A 39 -11.70 -9.17 -12.14
CA VAL A 39 -12.30 -9.00 -13.48
C VAL A 39 -12.61 -10.36 -14.11
N LYS A 40 -11.66 -11.32 -14.08
CA LYS A 40 -11.89 -12.67 -14.60
C LYS A 40 -13.04 -13.41 -13.92
N CYS A 41 -13.33 -13.12 -12.66
CA CYS A 41 -14.46 -13.72 -11.96
C CYS A 41 -15.80 -13.32 -12.60
N PHE A 42 -15.94 -12.06 -13.04
CA PHE A 42 -17.11 -11.60 -13.79
C PHE A 42 -17.17 -12.24 -15.18
N ASP A 43 -16.04 -12.29 -15.89
CA ASP A 43 -15.98 -12.88 -17.24
C ASP A 43 -16.33 -14.37 -17.25
N THR A 44 -15.96 -15.11 -16.20
CA THR A 44 -16.13 -16.58 -16.13
C THR A 44 -17.51 -17.00 -15.63
N ASN A 45 -18.08 -16.26 -14.68
CA ASN A 45 -19.30 -16.67 -13.98
C ASN A 45 -20.56 -15.90 -14.45
N GLY A 46 -20.40 -14.89 -15.31
CA GLY A 46 -21.52 -14.10 -15.85
C GLY A 46 -22.34 -13.45 -14.74
N ASP A 47 -23.66 -13.63 -14.80
CA ASP A 47 -24.62 -13.05 -13.85
C ASP A 47 -24.86 -13.89 -12.58
N ASP A 48 -24.18 -15.04 -12.41
CA ASP A 48 -24.26 -15.80 -11.16
C ASP A 48 -23.48 -15.10 -10.05
N TYR A 49 -24.19 -14.21 -9.36
CA TYR A 49 -23.69 -13.46 -8.21
C TYR A 49 -22.95 -14.35 -7.19
N LYS A 50 -23.48 -15.52 -6.84
CA LYS A 50 -22.89 -16.38 -5.80
C LYS A 50 -21.59 -17.02 -6.28
N ALA A 51 -21.46 -17.31 -7.57
CA ALA A 51 -20.24 -17.81 -8.16
C ALA A 51 -19.18 -16.70 -8.27
N VAL A 52 -19.58 -15.49 -8.67
CA VAL A 52 -18.70 -14.31 -8.70
C VAL A 52 -18.16 -13.99 -7.30
N GLU A 53 -19.03 -13.92 -6.29
CA GLU A 53 -18.64 -13.59 -4.91
C GLU A 53 -17.60 -14.58 -4.36
N ARG A 54 -17.82 -15.89 -4.53
CA ARG A 54 -16.85 -16.92 -4.11
C ARG A 54 -15.52 -16.79 -4.83
N CYS A 55 -15.56 -16.58 -6.15
CA CYS A 55 -14.34 -16.38 -6.94
C CYS A 55 -13.56 -15.14 -6.48
N GLN A 56 -14.24 -14.04 -6.16
CA GLN A 56 -13.59 -12.82 -5.65
C GLN A 56 -12.98 -13.03 -4.27
N GLN A 57 -13.66 -13.75 -3.38
CA GLN A 57 -13.11 -14.12 -2.08
C GLN A 57 -11.85 -14.96 -2.25
N ASP A 58 -11.89 -15.99 -3.10
CA ASP A 58 -10.74 -16.85 -3.38
C ASP A 58 -9.55 -16.08 -3.99
N ALA A 59 -9.83 -15.11 -4.87
CA ALA A 59 -8.82 -14.23 -5.45
C ALA A 59 -8.18 -13.29 -4.42
N ALA A 60 -8.94 -12.81 -3.44
CA ALA A 60 -8.45 -11.91 -2.40
C ALA A 60 -7.74 -12.63 -1.24
N GLN A 61 -8.07 -13.91 -0.98
CA GLN A 61 -7.54 -14.69 0.15
C GLN A 61 -6.01 -14.64 0.29
N PRO A 62 -5.21 -14.84 -0.77
CA PRO A 62 -3.75 -14.76 -0.67
C PRO A 62 -3.25 -13.38 -0.22
N ALA A 63 -3.88 -12.31 -0.69
CA ALA A 63 -3.54 -10.94 -0.31
C ALA A 63 -3.95 -10.65 1.15
N MET A 64 -5.10 -11.17 1.60
CA MET A 64 -5.52 -11.04 3.00
C MET A 64 -4.56 -11.75 3.95
N LYS A 65 -4.14 -12.98 3.63
CA LYS A 65 -3.14 -13.72 4.42
C LYS A 65 -1.80 -12.99 4.48
N LEU A 66 -1.34 -12.46 3.34
CA LEU A 66 -0.14 -11.65 3.28
C LEU A 66 -0.24 -10.41 4.18
N GLN A 67 -1.39 -9.72 4.18
CA GLN A 67 -1.59 -8.55 5.03
C GLN A 67 -1.52 -8.91 6.52
N GLN A 68 -2.06 -10.06 6.91
CA GLN A 68 -1.97 -10.57 8.28
C GLN A 68 -0.52 -10.92 8.67
N GLU A 69 0.23 -11.59 7.78
CA GLU A 69 1.65 -11.89 7.98
C GLU A 69 2.45 -10.61 8.23
N LEU A 70 2.31 -9.61 7.35
CA LEU A 70 3.01 -8.32 7.47
C LEU A 70 2.65 -7.56 8.75
N GLN A 71 1.37 -7.61 9.16
CA GLN A 71 0.92 -6.96 10.39
C GLN A 71 1.49 -7.63 11.64
N HIS A 72 1.47 -8.96 11.68
CA HIS A 72 2.05 -9.74 12.78
C HIS A 72 3.55 -9.45 12.94
N ASP A 73 4.26 -9.44 11.81
CA ASP A 73 5.68 -9.18 11.71
C ASP A 73 6.05 -7.77 12.22
N SER A 74 5.29 -6.75 11.82
CA SER A 74 5.46 -5.38 12.30
C SER A 74 5.19 -5.25 13.81
N GLN A 75 4.19 -5.96 14.33
CA GLN A 75 3.85 -5.95 15.75
C GLN A 75 4.93 -6.63 16.58
N ALA A 76 5.47 -7.77 16.13
CA ALA A 76 6.50 -8.50 16.83
C ALA A 76 7.76 -7.64 17.07
N VAL A 77 8.18 -6.87 16.06
CA VAL A 77 9.33 -5.99 16.18
C VAL A 77 9.05 -4.80 17.09
N SER A 78 7.86 -4.20 17.00
CA SER A 78 7.44 -3.10 17.87
C SER A 78 7.41 -3.54 19.35
N ASN A 79 6.82 -4.71 19.62
CA ASN A 79 6.73 -5.29 20.96
C ASN A 79 8.11 -5.59 21.55
N MET A 80 9.04 -6.08 20.72
CA MET A 80 10.40 -6.37 21.14
C MET A 80 11.15 -5.09 21.56
N ILE A 81 11.05 -4.01 20.77
CA ILE A 81 11.69 -2.74 21.13
C ILE A 81 11.10 -2.19 22.41
N GLN A 82 9.76 -2.15 22.52
CA GLN A 82 9.08 -1.66 23.71
C GLN A 82 9.46 -2.48 24.95
N SER A 83 9.48 -3.81 24.84
CA SER A 83 9.88 -4.69 25.93
C SER A 83 11.33 -4.47 26.36
N CYS A 84 12.23 -4.25 25.39
CA CYS A 84 13.64 -4.00 25.66
C CYS A 84 13.84 -2.64 26.36
N VAL A 85 13.21 -1.57 25.85
CA VAL A 85 13.29 -0.23 26.47
C VAL A 85 12.64 -0.21 27.84
N ASN A 86 11.52 -0.92 28.04
CA ASN A 86 10.89 -1.05 29.35
C ASN A 86 11.77 -1.80 30.36
N ALA A 87 12.53 -2.80 29.91
CA ALA A 87 13.52 -3.50 30.74
C ALA A 87 14.72 -2.62 31.11
N CYS A 88 15.00 -1.57 30.32
CA CYS A 88 16.01 -0.57 30.65
C CYS A 88 15.54 0.42 31.71
N MET A 89 14.23 0.56 31.94
CA MET A 89 13.76 1.46 32.99
C MET A 89 14.18 0.90 34.35
N PRO A 90 14.89 1.70 35.17
CA PRO A 90 15.15 1.30 36.55
C PRO A 90 13.80 1.06 37.23
N ALA A 91 13.70 0.02 38.06
CA ALA A 91 12.49 -0.26 38.82
C ALA A 91 12.11 1.00 39.61
N SER A 92 11.16 1.77 39.09
CA SER A 92 10.93 3.19 39.40
C SER A 92 10.34 3.43 40.80
N GLY A 93 10.39 2.43 41.67
CA GLY A 93 9.93 2.50 43.05
C GLY A 93 11.02 2.30 44.10
N SER A 94 12.28 1.98 43.75
CA SER A 94 13.20 1.48 44.77
C SER A 94 13.96 2.52 45.59
N ASN A 95 13.97 3.82 45.25
CA ASN A 95 14.50 4.86 46.16
C ASN A 95 14.21 6.30 45.69
N SER A 96 13.14 6.90 46.21
CA SER A 96 12.89 8.35 46.11
C SER A 96 14.09 9.20 46.58
N GLU A 97 14.95 8.64 47.45
CA GLU A 97 16.18 9.29 47.93
C GLU A 97 17.34 9.23 46.92
N LEU A 98 17.37 8.30 45.97
CA LEU A 98 18.39 8.27 44.91
C LEU A 98 18.12 9.34 43.84
N MET A 99 16.86 9.73 43.66
CA MET A 99 16.45 10.75 42.67
C MET A 99 16.64 12.20 43.16
N SER A 100 16.88 12.42 44.45
CA SER A 100 17.13 13.75 45.01
C SER A 100 18.56 14.25 44.78
N ASN A 101 19.50 13.35 44.47
CA ASN A 101 20.86 13.70 44.08
C ASN A 101 20.98 13.90 42.55
N PRO A 102 21.38 15.09 42.07
CA PRO A 102 21.49 15.38 40.64
C PRO A 102 22.54 14.53 39.91
N ASP A 103 23.62 14.11 40.57
CA ASP A 103 24.67 13.28 39.96
C ASP A 103 24.21 11.83 39.81
N THR A 104 23.49 11.31 40.80
CA THR A 104 22.83 10.01 40.73
C THR A 104 21.78 9.97 39.63
N ARG A 105 20.97 11.03 39.50
CA ARG A 105 19.98 11.14 38.42
C ARG A 105 20.63 11.09 37.04
N LYS A 106 21.72 11.84 36.84
CA LYS A 106 22.49 11.83 35.59
C LYS A 106 23.08 10.46 35.28
N ALA A 107 23.59 9.75 36.29
CA ALA A 107 24.14 8.40 36.11
C ALA A 107 23.05 7.40 35.67
N ILE A 108 21.87 7.47 36.28
CA ILE A 108 20.70 6.64 35.93
C ILE A 108 20.20 6.97 34.51
N GLU A 109 20.08 8.26 34.18
CA GLU A 109 19.71 8.71 32.82
C GLU A 109 20.71 8.19 31.77
N ALA A 110 22.01 8.26 32.06
CA ALA A 110 23.06 7.77 31.16
C ALA A 110 23.03 6.24 31.00
N GLU A 111 22.74 5.50 32.06
CA GLU A 111 22.59 4.04 32.01
C GLU A 111 21.36 3.63 31.19
N PHE A 112 20.22 4.30 31.42
CA PHE A 112 19.02 4.12 30.61
C PHE A 112 19.31 4.39 29.13
N ASP A 113 19.93 5.53 28.82
CA ASP A 113 20.24 5.92 27.45
C ASP A 113 21.13 4.89 26.74
N ARG A 114 22.15 4.35 27.42
CA ARG A 114 23.03 3.29 26.88
C ARG A 114 22.27 1.98 26.66
N CYS A 115 21.43 1.59 27.61
CA CYS A 115 20.61 0.38 27.50
C CYS A 115 19.62 0.49 26.33
N ALA A 116 18.90 1.62 26.24
CA ALA A 116 17.93 1.87 25.18
C ALA A 116 18.61 1.96 23.80
N ALA A 117 19.79 2.58 23.70
CA ALA A 117 20.56 2.61 22.45
C ALA A 117 21.00 1.19 22.02
N LYS A 118 21.40 0.34 22.97
CA LYS A 118 21.69 -1.08 22.70
C LYS A 118 20.45 -1.84 22.21
N CYS A 119 19.29 -1.64 22.85
CA CYS A 119 18.03 -2.24 22.41
C CYS A 119 17.70 -1.93 20.94
N VAL A 120 17.88 -0.67 20.53
CA VAL A 120 17.63 -0.26 19.14
C VAL A 120 18.64 -0.91 18.20
N ARG A 121 19.93 -0.94 18.56
CA ARG A 121 20.97 -1.61 17.76
C ARG A 121 20.70 -3.10 17.59
N ASP A 122 20.29 -3.78 18.65
CA ASP A 122 19.96 -5.22 18.63
C ASP A 122 18.69 -5.50 17.81
N ALA A 123 17.82 -4.51 17.62
CA ALA A 123 16.63 -4.61 16.78
C ALA A 123 16.95 -4.48 15.28
N MET A 124 18.00 -3.76 14.89
CA MET A 124 18.27 -3.48 13.47
C MET A 124 18.47 -4.73 12.58
N PRO A 125 19.18 -5.79 13.01
CA PRO A 125 19.32 -7.01 12.21
C PRO A 125 17.99 -7.74 12.02
N LYS A 126 17.09 -7.66 13.01
CA LYS A 126 15.76 -8.25 12.92
C LYS A 126 14.88 -7.50 11.93
N PHE A 127 15.04 -6.18 11.83
CA PHE A 127 14.42 -5.40 10.75
C PHE A 127 14.92 -5.81 9.37
N ASP A 128 16.23 -6.07 9.19
CA ASP A 128 16.74 -6.57 7.90
C ASP A 128 16.16 -7.93 7.53
N GLN A 129 15.99 -8.80 8.53
CA GLN A 129 15.35 -10.09 8.33
C GLN A 129 13.88 -9.92 7.97
N LEU A 130 13.18 -9.01 8.66
CA LEU A 130 11.78 -8.68 8.41
C LEU A 130 11.55 -8.15 7.00
N GLU A 131 12.39 -7.24 6.54
CA GLU A 131 12.34 -6.70 5.19
C GLU A 131 12.47 -7.85 4.18
N LYS A 132 13.47 -8.71 4.35
CA LYS A 132 13.70 -9.85 3.44
C LYS A 132 12.52 -10.82 3.43
N THR A 133 11.98 -11.20 4.59
CA THR A 133 10.84 -12.12 4.68
C THR A 133 9.58 -11.49 4.10
N SER A 134 9.31 -10.24 4.43
CA SER A 134 8.16 -9.48 3.90
C SER A 134 8.21 -9.39 2.38
N LEU A 135 9.34 -8.99 1.81
CA LEU A 135 9.52 -8.90 0.36
C LEU A 135 9.39 -10.26 -0.32
N ALA A 136 9.92 -11.32 0.29
CA ALA A 136 9.77 -12.69 -0.23
C ALA A 136 8.31 -13.17 -0.20
N SER A 137 7.56 -12.91 0.88
CA SER A 137 6.14 -13.23 0.97
C SER A 137 5.31 -12.46 -0.07
N ILE A 138 5.58 -11.16 -0.25
CA ILE A 138 4.92 -10.35 -1.28
C ILE A 138 5.21 -10.90 -2.68
N ASP A 139 6.48 -11.19 -2.97
CA ASP A 139 6.88 -11.74 -4.27
C ASP A 139 6.31 -13.14 -4.51
N ARG A 140 6.15 -13.97 -3.48
CA ARG A 140 5.48 -15.28 -3.57
C ARG A 140 4.03 -15.12 -4.01
N VAL A 141 3.27 -14.24 -3.35
CA VAL A 141 1.87 -13.97 -3.68
C VAL A 141 1.74 -13.32 -5.06
N ALA A 142 2.69 -12.46 -5.44
CA ALA A 142 2.73 -11.87 -6.77
C ALA A 142 3.08 -12.88 -7.87
N LYS A 143 3.91 -13.90 -7.59
CA LYS A 143 4.41 -14.91 -8.55
C LYS A 143 3.55 -16.15 -8.68
N GLU A 144 2.58 -16.43 -7.81
CA GLU A 144 1.64 -17.55 -8.00
C GLU A 144 0.84 -17.32 -9.29
N ASP A 145 1.43 -17.76 -10.40
CA ASP A 145 1.03 -17.49 -11.77
C ASP A 145 0.42 -18.78 -12.31
N ARG A 146 -0.87 -18.97 -12.04
CA ARG A 146 -1.72 -19.69 -13.00
C ARG A 146 -2.35 -18.63 -13.89
N LEU A 147 -1.72 -18.42 -15.05
CA LEU A 147 -2.29 -17.78 -16.24
C LEU A 147 -2.57 -16.27 -16.16
N MET A 148 -1.55 -15.43 -15.99
CA MET A 148 -1.64 -13.99 -16.33
C MET A 148 -0.59 -13.54 -17.35
N ARG A 149 -0.19 -14.44 -18.26
CA ARG A 149 0.36 -14.03 -19.56
C ARG A 149 -0.69 -14.27 -20.64
N LEU A 150 -1.58 -13.30 -20.85
CA LEU A 150 -2.09 -12.93 -22.17
C LEU A 150 -3.05 -11.74 -22.00
N HIS A 151 -2.84 -10.74 -22.86
CA HIS A 151 -3.61 -9.51 -23.06
C HIS A 151 -3.34 -8.33 -22.10
N HIS A 152 -2.34 -7.53 -22.47
CA HIS A 152 -2.53 -6.09 -22.53
C HIS A 152 -3.76 -5.80 -23.42
N VAL A 153 -4.98 -5.88 -22.88
CA VAL A 153 -6.14 -5.25 -23.50
C VAL A 153 -6.04 -3.77 -23.15
N VAL A 154 -5.41 -3.00 -24.02
CA VAL A 154 -5.78 -1.59 -24.14
C VAL A 154 -7.25 -1.63 -24.55
N TYR A 155 -8.15 -1.15 -23.68
CA TYR A 155 -9.57 -0.96 -24.00
C TYR A 155 -9.68 0.17 -25.04
N LEU A 156 -9.33 -0.12 -26.30
CA LEU A 156 -9.78 0.67 -27.43
C LEU A 156 -11.22 0.27 -27.69
N ARG A 157 -12.18 1.02 -27.11
CA ARG A 157 -13.58 0.91 -27.53
C ARG A 157 -13.65 1.27 -29.02
N PRO A 158 -14.22 0.41 -29.89
CA PRO A 158 -14.55 0.84 -31.23
C PRO A 158 -15.61 1.94 -31.14
N CYS A 159 -15.32 3.12 -31.69
CA CYS A 159 -16.34 4.13 -31.92
C CYS A 159 -17.45 3.50 -32.77
N SER A 160 -18.58 3.20 -32.15
CA SER A 160 -19.80 2.85 -32.87
C SER A 160 -20.18 4.07 -33.69
N SER A 161 -19.99 3.99 -35.00
CA SER A 161 -20.43 5.00 -35.96
C SER A 161 -21.93 5.25 -35.72
N PRO A 162 -22.39 6.48 -35.44
CA PRO A 162 -23.81 6.75 -35.46
C PRO A 162 -24.22 6.67 -36.93
N GLN A 163 -25.03 5.66 -37.26
CA GLN A 163 -25.79 5.68 -38.49
C GLN A 163 -26.52 7.03 -38.59
N GLY A 164 -26.34 7.68 -39.72
CA GLY A 164 -26.81 9.03 -39.95
C GLY A 164 -28.30 9.19 -39.69
N ILE A 165 -28.62 9.93 -38.63
CA ILE A 165 -29.88 10.69 -38.56
C ILE A 165 -29.65 11.94 -39.41
N ARG A 166 -30.13 11.94 -40.66
CA ARG A 166 -30.37 13.19 -41.38
C ARG A 166 -31.72 13.76 -40.93
N ARG A 167 -31.66 14.84 -40.12
CA ARG A 167 -32.64 15.96 -40.10
C ARG A 167 -32.74 16.51 -41.55
N GLY A 168 -33.83 17.04 -42.11
CA GLY A 168 -35.00 17.77 -41.60
C GLY A 168 -35.09 19.11 -42.36
N GLN A 169 -36.30 19.56 -42.78
CA GLN A 169 -36.77 20.97 -42.95
C GLN A 169 -38.18 20.92 -43.59
N ASP A 170 -39.23 21.58 -43.06
CA ASP A 170 -39.33 23.04 -42.85
C ASP A 170 -40.14 23.50 -41.60
N ARG A 171 -39.65 24.62 -41.04
CA ARG A 171 -40.26 25.79 -40.34
C ARG A 171 -41.58 25.73 -39.55
N HIS A 172 -41.47 26.08 -38.26
CA HIS A 172 -41.92 27.30 -37.55
C HIS A 172 -41.91 26.96 -36.02
N GLN A 173 -41.55 27.78 -35.02
CA GLN A 173 -40.91 29.09 -34.83
C GLN A 173 -40.73 29.22 -33.28
N GLU A 174 -39.54 29.64 -32.80
CA GLU A 174 -39.18 30.40 -31.55
C GLU A 174 -39.74 29.94 -30.16
N ASP A 175 -39.04 29.89 -29.01
CA ASP A 175 -37.90 30.62 -28.42
C ASP A 175 -37.17 29.79 -27.30
N ASP A 176 -35.83 29.73 -27.39
CA ASP A 176 -34.74 29.94 -26.40
C ASP A 176 -34.61 29.27 -24.97
N PRO A 177 -33.37 29.18 -24.39
CA PRO A 177 -32.77 27.90 -23.99
C PRO A 177 -32.19 27.82 -22.56
N VAL A 178 -31.83 26.59 -22.13
CA VAL A 178 -30.93 26.30 -20.99
C VAL A 178 -29.63 25.70 -21.53
N GLY A 179 -28.49 26.28 -21.11
CA GLY A 179 -27.15 25.98 -21.60
C GLY A 179 -26.61 24.58 -21.28
N GLY A 180 -25.86 24.03 -22.23
CA GLY A 180 -24.99 22.87 -22.07
C GLY A 180 -23.56 23.27 -22.43
N GLY A 181 -22.62 23.00 -21.51
CA GLY A 181 -21.20 23.31 -21.67
C GLY A 181 -20.52 22.42 -22.70
N ASP A 182 -19.62 23.04 -23.46
CA ASP A 182 -18.82 22.44 -24.52
C ASP A 182 -17.78 21.47 -23.96
N HIS A 183 -17.79 20.22 -24.44
CA HIS A 183 -16.64 19.31 -24.35
C HIS A 183 -15.97 19.25 -25.72
N GLU A 184 -14.84 19.95 -25.87
CA GLU A 184 -13.96 19.84 -27.03
C GLU A 184 -13.44 18.40 -27.17
N THR A 185 -13.67 17.81 -28.34
CA THR A 185 -13.11 16.50 -28.72
C THR A 185 -12.07 16.72 -29.80
N GLU A 186 -10.79 16.63 -29.45
CA GLU A 186 -9.70 16.62 -30.43
C GLU A 186 -9.51 15.20 -30.97
N THR A 187 -9.44 15.08 -32.31
CA THR A 187 -9.21 13.81 -32.99
C THR A 187 -7.74 13.70 -33.38
N GLY A 188 -7.06 12.67 -32.87
CA GLY A 188 -5.66 12.38 -33.20
C GLY A 188 -5.53 11.05 -33.92
N LYS A 189 -4.63 10.98 -34.92
CA LYS A 189 -4.31 9.74 -35.63
C LYS A 189 -3.12 9.04 -34.98
N CYS A 190 -3.34 7.82 -34.48
CA CYS A 190 -2.27 6.94 -34.01
C CYS A 190 -2.27 5.67 -34.86
N GLY A 191 -1.23 5.46 -35.67
CA GLY A 191 -1.06 4.25 -36.49
C GLY A 191 -2.07 4.08 -37.65
N GLY A 192 -2.64 5.16 -38.19
CA GLY A 192 -3.53 5.11 -39.35
C GLY A 192 -4.99 4.75 -39.04
N LYS A 193 -5.41 4.76 -37.77
CA LYS A 193 -6.81 4.70 -37.36
C LYS A 193 -7.16 5.94 -36.53
N ASP A 194 -8.34 6.51 -36.77
CA ASP A 194 -8.84 7.64 -36.02
C ASP A 194 -9.16 7.19 -34.59
N VAL A 195 -8.59 7.88 -33.59
CA VAL A 195 -8.83 7.61 -32.17
C VAL A 195 -9.36 8.89 -31.54
N CYS A 196 -10.52 8.81 -30.90
CA CYS A 196 -11.05 9.90 -30.08
C CYS A 196 -10.53 9.74 -28.65
N ILE A 197 -9.95 10.81 -28.12
CA ILE A 197 -9.54 10.93 -26.72
C ILE A 197 -10.58 11.82 -26.03
N THR A 198 -11.20 11.34 -24.96
CA THR A 198 -12.09 12.14 -24.12
C THR A 198 -11.45 12.25 -22.74
N TYR A 199 -11.33 13.48 -22.21
CA TYR A 199 -10.86 13.76 -20.85
C TYR A 199 -12.01 13.72 -19.85
#